data_AF-A0A2A4NAG4-F1
#
_entry.id   AF-A0A2A4NAG4-F1
#
_cell.length_a   1.000
_cell.length_b   1.000
_cell.length_c   1.000
_cell.angle_alpha   90.00
_cell.angle_beta   90.00
_cell.angle_gamma   90.00
#
_symmetry.space_group_name_H-M   'P 1'
#
loop_
_entity.id
_entity.type
_entity.pdbx_description
1 polymer ?
#
loop_
_entity_poly.entity_id
_entity_poly.type
_entity_poly.pdbx_seq_one_letter_code
_entity_poly.pdbx_strand_id
1 'polypeptide(L)' 'MSGFAPGDLTWNAFLGGRVQLLQPQSGYRAGVDPVLLAAAVPGRAGQSVLELGCGAGAASLCLAAR' A
#
# COMPACT_ATOMS: atom_id res chain seq x y z
N MET A 1 9.17 -11.50 16.49
CA MET A 1 8.78 -11.55 15.06
C MET A 1 10.08 -11.61 14.27
N SER A 2 10.36 -12.70 13.56
CA SER A 2 11.47 -12.69 12.61
C SER A 2 11.14 -11.72 11.47
N GLY A 3 12.04 -10.79 11.18
CA GLY A 3 11.90 -9.91 10.02
C GLY A 3 12.06 -10.67 8.71
N PHE A 4 11.80 -9.98 7.60
CA PHE A 4 12.07 -10.49 6.26
C PHE A 4 13.57 -10.49 5.97
N ALA A 5 14.09 -11.56 5.36
CA ALA A 5 15.44 -11.57 4.82
C ALA A 5 15.53 -10.76 3.51
N PRO A 6 16.72 -10.37 3.05
CA PRO A 6 16.89 -9.54 1.85
C PRO A 6 16.28 -10.09 0.55
N GLY A 7 16.01 -11.40 0.47
CA GLY A 7 15.34 -12.03 -0.68
C GLY A 7 13.84 -12.26 -0.52
N ASP A 8 13.30 -12.04 0.67
CA ASP A 8 11.89 -12.36 0.96
C ASP A 8 10.94 -11.26 0.48
N LEU A 9 11.46 -10.10 0.07
CA LEU A 9 10.68 -8.93 -0.35
C LEU A 9 10.94 -8.59 -1.81
N THR A 10 9.88 -8.14 -2.48
CA THR A 10 9.93 -7.64 -3.85
C THR A 10 9.31 -6.25 -3.92
N TRP A 11 9.87 -5.39 -4.78
CA TRP A 11 9.28 -4.09 -5.08
C TRP A 11 8.07 -4.25 -5.99
N ASN A 12 6.92 -3.72 -5.57
CA ASN A 12 5.71 -3.71 -6.37
C ASN A 12 5.22 -2.28 -6.55
N ALA A 13 4.88 -1.92 -7.79
CA ALA A 13 4.46 -0.59 -8.19
C ALA A 13 2.94 -0.49 -8.27
N PHE A 14 2.39 0.63 -7.79
CA PHE A 14 0.99 1.00 -7.89
C PHE A 14 0.89 2.39 -8.53
N LEU A 15 -0.27 2.71 -9.10
CA LEU A 15 -0.54 4.02 -9.74
C LEU A 15 0.53 4.42 -10.77
N GLY A 16 0.96 3.47 -11.61
CA GLY A 16 2.01 3.72 -12.61
C GLY A 16 3.40 3.97 -12.03
N GLY A 17 3.66 3.54 -10.79
CA GLY A 17 4.95 3.70 -10.12
C GLY A 17 5.03 4.91 -9.18
N ARG A 18 3.95 5.71 -9.05
CA ARG A 18 3.87 6.81 -8.07
C ARG A 18 3.95 6.31 -6.63
N VAL A 19 3.55 5.05 -6.39
CA VAL A 19 3.70 4.36 -5.11
C VAL A 19 4.45 3.06 -5.35
N GLN A 20 5.48 2.80 -4.54
CA GLN A 20 6.25 1.56 -4.55
C GLN A 20 6.30 0.99 -3.14
N LEU A 21 5.97 -0.30 -3.02
CA LEU A 21 5.96 -1.01 -1.73
C LEU A 21 6.86 -2.23 -1.81
N LEU A 22 7.55 -2.52 -0.71
CA LEU A 22 8.15 -3.82 -0.48
C LEU A 22 7.06 -4.77 0.00
N GLN A 23 6.83 -5.84 -0.75
CA GLN A 23 5.88 -6.90 -0.39
C GLN A 23 6.59 -8.24 -0.27
N PRO A 24 6.15 -9.12 0.63
CA PRO A 24 6.60 -10.50 0.67
C PRO A 24 6.49 -11.14 -0.72
N GLN A 25 7.52 -11.89 -1.13
CA GLN A 25 7.49 -12.65 -2.36
C GLN A 25 6.39 -13.74 -2.32
N SER A 26 6.11 -14.26 -1.13
CA SER A 26 5.10 -15.30 -0.89
C SER A 26 4.12 -14.87 0.21
N GLY A 27 2.89 -15.42 0.15
CA GLY A 27 1.81 -15.07 1.07
C GLY A 27 0.94 -13.92 0.56
N TYR A 28 0.31 -13.19 1.48
CA TYR A 28 -0.60 -12.09 1.12
C TYR A 28 0.17 -10.92 0.49
N ARG A 29 -0.39 -10.39 -0.60
CA ARG A 29 0.15 -9.26 -1.36
C ARG A 29 -1.00 -8.35 -1.76
N ALA A 30 -0.83 -7.05 -1.55
CA ALA A 30 -1.75 -6.04 -2.05
C ALA A 30 -1.82 -6.09 -3.57
N GLY A 31 -3.06 -6.13 -4.08
CA GLY A 31 -3.37 -6.06 -5.50
C GLY A 31 -4.07 -4.74 -5.84
N VAL A 32 -5.12 -4.83 -6.64
CA VAL A 32 -5.90 -3.66 -7.07
C VAL A 32 -6.85 -3.15 -5.97
N ASP A 33 -7.15 -3.97 -4.97
CA ASP A 33 -8.10 -3.71 -3.90
C ASP A 33 -7.78 -2.44 -3.08
N PRO A 34 -6.54 -2.22 -2.56
CA PRO A 34 -6.15 -0.95 -1.95
C PRO A 34 -6.25 0.26 -2.86
N VAL A 35 -6.02 0.10 -4.17
CA VAL A 35 -6.10 1.20 -5.14
C VAL A 35 -7.56 1.64 -5.31
N LEU A 36 -8.48 0.67 -5.42
CA LEU A 36 -9.91 0.94 -5.50
C LEU A 36 -10.46 1.50 -4.18
N LEU A 37 -10.03 0.93 -3.04
CA LEU A 37 -10.39 1.45 -1.72
C LEU A 37 -9.91 2.90 -1.57
N ALA A 38 -8.66 3.19 -1.94
CA ALA A 38 -8.15 4.54 -1.95
C ALA A 38 -9.10 5.44 -2.77
N ALA A 39 -9.36 5.11 -4.04
CA ALA A 39 -10.21 5.91 -4.92
C ALA A 39 -11.63 6.16 -4.37
N ALA A 40 -12.20 5.20 -3.63
CA ALA A 40 -13.52 5.32 -3.03
C ALA A 40 -13.56 6.25 -1.79
N VAL A 41 -12.43 6.51 -1.14
CA VAL A 41 -12.36 7.39 0.04
C VAL A 41 -12.41 8.86 -0.40
N PRO A 42 -13.34 9.71 0.10
CA PRO A 42 -13.45 11.12 -0.27
C PRO A 42 -12.42 12.02 0.45
N GLY A 43 -11.18 11.53 0.61
CA GLY A 43 -10.11 12.23 1.30
C GLY A 43 -9.53 13.38 0.46
N ARG A 44 -9.13 14.46 1.13
CA ARG A 44 -8.53 15.66 0.52
C ARG A 44 -7.23 16.03 1.24
N ALA A 45 -6.36 16.76 0.55
CA ALA A 45 -5.14 17.31 1.14
C ALA A 45 -5.47 18.15 2.39
N GLY A 46 -4.66 17.99 3.44
CA GLY A 46 -4.85 18.66 4.72
C GLY A 46 -5.83 17.97 5.68
N GLN A 47 -6.48 16.88 5.27
CA GLN A 47 -7.30 16.06 6.17
C GLN A 47 -6.49 14.94 6.81
N SER A 48 -6.91 14.53 8.01
CA SER A 48 -6.38 13.33 8.69
C SER A 48 -7.18 12.10 8.30
N VAL A 49 -6.50 10.98 8.04
CA VAL A 49 -7.10 9.69 7.70
C VAL A 49 -6.48 8.59 8.56
N LEU A 50 -7.30 7.59 8.92
CA LEU A 50 -6.87 6.40 9.65
C LEU A 50 -7.19 5.14 8.81
N GLU A 51 -6.16 4.32 8.56
CA GLU A 51 -6.33 2.99 7.98
C GLU A 51 -6.10 1.93 9.06
N LEU A 52 -7.16 1.20 9.40
CA LEU A 52 -7.09 0.11 10.37
C LEU A 52 -6.58 -1.15 9.67
N GLY A 53 -5.45 -1.70 10.15
CA GLY A 53 -4.83 -2.87 9.55
C GLY A 53 -4.09 -2.56 8.24
N CYS A 54 -3.32 -1.48 8.21
CA CYS A 54 -2.71 -0.96 6.98
C CYS A 54 -1.68 -1.88 6.31
N GLY A 55 -1.14 -2.88 7.02
CA GLY A 55 -0.10 -3.75 6.47
C GLY A 55 1.10 -2.95 5.94
N ALA A 56 1.43 -3.11 4.66
CA ALA A 56 2.47 -2.33 3.98
C ALA A 56 2.03 -0.89 3.61
N GLY A 57 0.79 -0.51 3.89
CA GLY A 57 0.24 0.83 3.70
C GLY A 57 -0.33 1.10 2.31
N ALA A 58 -0.65 0.06 1.53
CA ALA A 58 -1.03 0.23 0.13
C ALA A 58 -2.21 1.19 -0.09
N ALA A 59 -3.26 1.14 0.74
CA ALA A 59 -4.43 1.97 0.52
C ALA A 59 -4.14 3.42 0.92
N SER A 60 -3.57 3.65 2.11
CA SER A 60 -3.20 5.00 2.56
C SER A 60 -2.16 5.67 1.67
N LEU A 61 -1.17 4.93 1.18
CA LEU A 61 -0.15 5.48 0.28
C LEU A 61 -0.74 5.79 -1.09
N CYS A 62 -1.60 4.93 -1.64
CA CYS A 62 -2.37 5.25 -2.85
C CYS A 62 -3.33 6.44 -2.61
N LEU A 63 -3.83 6.61 -1.40
CA LEU A 63 -4.68 7.74 -1.02
C LEU A 63 -3.94 9.05 -0.94
N ALA A 64 -2.77 9.06 -0.33
CA ALA A 64 -1.90 10.22 -0.27
C ALA A 64 -1.33 10.60 -1.65
N ALA A 65 -1.10 9.60 -2.52
CA ALA A 65 -0.40 9.79 -3.78
C ALA A 65 -1.30 10.03 -4.99
N ARG A 66 -2.61 9.80 -4.95
CA ARG A 66 -3.46 10.04 -6.14
C ARG A 66 -3.70 11.53 -6.35
#